data_AF-A0A519Z8I9-F1
#
_entry.id   AF-A0A519Z8I9-F1
#
_cell.length_a   1.000
_cell.length_b   1.000
_cell.length_c   1.000
_cell.angle_alpha   90.00
_cell.angle_beta   90.00
_cell.angle_gamma   90.00
#
_symmetry.space_group_name_H-M   'P 1'
#
loop_
_entity.id
_entity.type
_entity.pdbx_description
1 polymer ?
#
loop_
_entity_poly.entity_id
_entity_poly.type
_entity_poly.pdbx_seq_one_letter_code
_entity_poly.pdbx_strand_id
1 'polypeptide(L)'
;YFKARTGKTFTKFLIEIRIGYACKLIVDDKLDVKQICYESGFNNFSCFHKNFKSVTGVTPKLYRDVRFKNSPSIMLNNISA
;
A
#
# COMPACT_ATOMS: atom_id res chain seq x y z
N TYR A 1 0.78 -9.58 -27.25
CA TYR A 1 0.85 -8.12 -27.48
C TYR A 1 1.34 -7.33 -26.26
N PHE A 2 0.63 -7.28 -25.11
CA PHE A 2 1.05 -6.46 -23.96
C PHE A 2 2.41 -6.82 -23.35
N LYS A 3 2.62 -8.11 -23.01
CA LYS A 3 3.88 -8.60 -22.42
C LYS A 3 5.11 -8.37 -23.29
N ALA A 4 4.94 -8.43 -24.61
CA ALA A 4 6.03 -8.18 -25.57
C ALA A 4 6.50 -6.71 -25.56
N ARG A 5 5.65 -5.77 -25.14
CA ARG A 5 5.97 -4.33 -25.10
C ARG A 5 6.38 -3.82 -23.71
N THR A 6 5.89 -4.45 -22.63
CA THR A 6 6.12 -3.99 -21.25
C THR A 6 6.98 -4.93 -20.41
N GLY A 7 7.29 -6.12 -20.92
CA GLY A 7 7.98 -7.18 -20.17
C GLY A 7 7.13 -7.84 -19.07
N LYS A 8 5.88 -7.40 -18.86
CA LYS A 8 4.99 -7.87 -17.79
C LYS A 8 3.64 -8.32 -18.35
N THR A 9 2.98 -9.25 -17.65
CA THR A 9 1.56 -9.53 -17.95
C THR A 9 0.73 -8.30 -17.59
N PHE A 10 -0.38 -8.10 -18.30
CA PHE A 10 -1.33 -7.03 -18.00
C PHE A 10 -1.78 -7.08 -16.53
N THR A 11 -2.04 -8.28 -16.02
CA THR A 11 -2.40 -8.49 -14.61
C THR A 11 -1.35 -7.96 -13.63
N LYS A 12 -0.06 -8.24 -13.87
CA LYS A 12 1.01 -7.74 -12.98
C LYS A 12 1.10 -6.22 -13.01
N PHE A 13 0.99 -5.62 -14.19
CA PHE A 13 0.93 -4.17 -14.34
C PHE A 13 -0.28 -3.56 -13.62
N LEU A 14 -1.47 -4.15 -13.79
CA LEU A 14 -2.69 -3.70 -13.12
C LEU A 14 -2.56 -3.79 -11.59
N ILE A 15 -1.95 -4.86 -11.08
CA ILE A 15 -1.66 -5.03 -9.66
C ILE A 15 -0.75 -3.90 -9.16
N GLU A 16 0.33 -3.56 -9.87
CA GLU A 16 1.24 -2.47 -9.49
C GLU A 16 0.50 -1.12 -9.42
N ILE A 17 -0.36 -0.82 -10.40
CA ILE A 17 -1.19 0.40 -10.40
C ILE A 17 -2.14 0.43 -9.20
N ARG A 18 -2.87 -0.66 -8.95
CA ARG A 18 -3.82 -0.75 -7.83
C ARG A 18 -3.14 -0.61 -6.47
N ILE A 19 -2.00 -1.26 -6.27
CA ILE A 19 -1.22 -1.14 -5.03
C ILE A 19 -0.67 0.28 -4.87
N GLY A 20 -0.24 0.92 -5.96
CA GLY A 20 0.17 2.33 -5.93
C GLY A 20 -0.96 3.25 -5.45
N TYR A 21 -2.20 3.03 -5.91
CA TYR A 21 -3.36 3.77 -5.43
C TYR A 21 -3.68 3.45 -3.96
N ALA A 22 -3.63 2.17 -3.55
CA ALA A 22 -3.81 1.79 -2.16
C ALA A 22 -2.80 2.48 -1.22
N CYS A 23 -1.54 2.62 -1.64
CA CYS A 23 -0.52 3.34 -0.87
C CYS A 23 -0.90 4.81 -0.66
N LYS A 24 -1.47 5.48 -1.68
CA LYS A 24 -1.95 6.87 -1.55
C LYS A 24 -3.10 6.98 -0.54
N LEU A 25 -4.07 6.05 -0.60
CA LEU A 25 -5.18 6.02 0.34
C LEU A 25 -4.73 5.73 1.79
N ILE A 26 -3.70 4.91 1.98
CA ILE A 26 -3.13 4.67 3.32
C ILE A 26 -2.48 5.94 3.87
N VAL A 27 -1.83 6.73 3.02
CA VAL A 27 -1.21 8.01 3.43
C VAL A 27 -2.25 9.07 3.78
N ASP A 28 -3.40 9.06 3.11
CA ASP A 28 -4.51 10.00 3.39
C ASP A 28 -5.20 9.71 4.75
N ASP A 29 -5.03 8.51 5.31
CA ASP A 29 -5.56 8.04 6.61
C ASP A 29 -7.07 8.17 6.85
N LYS A 30 -7.87 8.39 5.81
CA LYS A 30 -9.32 8.56 5.96
C LYS A 30 -10.10 7.25 6.01
N LEU A 31 -9.46 6.14 5.60
CA LEU A 31 -10.10 4.86 5.39
C LEU A 31 -9.40 3.75 6.16
N ASP A 32 -10.15 2.76 6.63
CA ASP A 32 -9.57 1.54 7.16
C ASP A 32 -8.94 0.68 6.05
N VAL A 33 -8.08 -0.28 6.42
CA VAL A 33 -7.34 -1.11 5.45
C VAL A 33 -8.29 -1.94 4.56
N LYS A 34 -9.46 -2.34 5.09
CA LYS A 34 -10.44 -3.16 4.37
C LYS A 34 -11.17 -2.31 3.33
N GLN A 35 -11.56 -1.08 3.64
CA GLN A 35 -12.09 -0.12 2.68
C GLN A 35 -11.08 0.18 1.58
N ILE A 36 -9.81 0.42 1.94
CA ILE A 36 -8.73 0.66 0.97
C ILE A 36 -8.56 -0.51 -0.01
N CYS A 37 -8.71 -1.75 0.45
CA CYS A 37 -8.69 -2.93 -0.43
C CYS A 37 -9.76 -2.81 -1.53
N TYR A 38 -11.00 -2.49 -1.16
CA TYR A 38 -12.10 -2.37 -2.11
C TYR A 38 -11.96 -1.13 -3.01
N GLU A 39 -11.63 0.03 -2.45
CA GLU A 39 -11.40 1.27 -3.20
C GLU A 39 -10.25 1.15 -4.21
N SER A 40 -9.21 0.37 -3.88
CA SER A 40 -8.11 0.09 -4.80
C SER A 40 -8.43 -0.98 -5.86
N GLY A 41 -9.68 -1.43 -5.94
CA GLY A 41 -10.17 -2.34 -6.98
C GLY A 41 -9.91 -3.82 -6.71
N PHE A 42 -9.62 -4.21 -5.47
CA PHE A 42 -9.57 -5.62 -5.06
C PHE A 42 -10.91 -6.04 -4.44
N ASN A 43 -11.43 -7.19 -4.85
CA ASN A 43 -12.64 -7.78 -4.28
C ASN A 43 -12.36 -8.77 -3.13
N ASN A 44 -11.08 -9.09 -2.88
CA ASN A 44 -10.67 -10.09 -1.89
C ASN A 44 -9.48 -9.57 -1.08
N PHE A 45 -9.70 -9.45 0.23
CA PHE A 45 -8.72 -8.95 1.19
C PHE A 45 -7.44 -9.80 1.25
N SER A 46 -7.54 -11.12 1.16
CA SER A 46 -6.38 -12.02 1.16
C SER A 46 -5.53 -11.83 -0.09
N CYS A 47 -6.17 -11.60 -1.24
CA CYS A 47 -5.48 -11.30 -2.50
C CYS A 47 -4.78 -9.94 -2.42
N PHE A 48 -5.47 -8.93 -1.89
CA PHE A 48 -4.90 -7.61 -1.64
C PHE A 48 -3.67 -7.69 -0.74
N HIS A 49 -3.75 -8.34 0.42
CA HIS A 49 -2.62 -8.47 1.35
C HIS A 49 -1.39 -9.11 0.70
N LYS A 50 -1.58 -10.21 -0.04
CA LYS A 50 -0.48 -10.91 -0.76
C LYS A 50 0.16 -10.00 -1.81
N ASN A 51 -0.65 -9.36 -2.64
CA ASN A 51 -0.15 -8.48 -3.70
C ASN A 51 0.51 -7.21 -3.15
N PHE A 52 -0.07 -6.60 -2.11
CA PHE A 52 0.47 -5.44 -1.44
C PHE A 52 1.87 -5.74 -0.89
N LYS A 53 2.02 -6.85 -0.15
CA LYS A 53 3.33 -7.29 0.34
C LYS A 53 4.29 -7.64 -0.79
N SER A 54 3.83 -8.28 -1.86
CA SER A 54 4.68 -8.61 -3.00
C SER A 54 5.20 -7.37 -3.74
N VAL A 55 4.43 -6.28 -3.78
CA VAL A 55 4.80 -5.05 -4.51
C VAL A 55 5.57 -4.08 -3.62
N THR A 56 5.20 -3.94 -2.35
CA THR A 56 5.79 -2.96 -1.41
C THR A 56 6.85 -3.54 -0.49
N GLY A 57 6.94 -4.86 -0.38
CA GLY A 57 7.81 -5.58 0.57
C GLY A 57 7.21 -5.75 1.97
N VAL A 58 6.17 -5.00 2.33
CA VAL A 58 5.59 -4.98 3.69
C VAL A 58 4.07 -5.16 3.68
N THR A 59 3.47 -5.47 4.83
CA THR A 59 2.00 -5.58 4.92
C THR A 59 1.35 -4.19 4.91
N PRO A 60 0.08 -4.05 4.49
CA PRO A 60 -0.62 -2.76 4.52
C PRO A 60 -0.62 -2.10 5.91
N LYS A 61 -0.79 -2.90 6.97
CA LYS A 61 -0.73 -2.43 8.35
C LYS A 61 0.65 -1.87 8.71
N LEU A 62 1.72 -2.61 8.43
CA LEU A 62 3.08 -2.12 8.71
C LEU A 62 3.40 -0.88 7.88
N TYR A 63 2.99 -0.85 6.62
CA TYR A 63 3.15 0.32 5.75
C TYR A 63 2.48 1.57 6.34
N ARG A 64 1.27 1.39 6.88
CA ARG A 64 0.52 2.43 7.61
C ARG A 64 1.28 2.90 8.85
N ASP A 65 1.67 1.97 9.72
CA ASP A 65 2.34 2.27 10.98
C ASP A 65 3.67 3.02 10.79
N VAL A 66 4.48 2.61 9.79
CA VAL A 66 5.77 3.25 9.48
C VAL A 66 5.57 4.68 8.99
N ARG A 67 4.51 4.97 8.22
CA ARG A 67 4.25 6.32 7.72
C ARG A 67 3.76 7.26 8.80
N PHE A 68 2.96 6.79 9.75
CA PHE A 68 2.56 7.62 10.89
C PHE A 68 3.68 7.91 11.88
N LYS A 69 4.69 7.03 11.99
CA LYS A 69 5.90 7.30 12.77
C LYS A 69 6.79 8.40 12.17
N ASN A 70 6.63 8.72 10.88
CA ASN A 70 7.35 9.80 10.21
C ASN A 70 6.55 11.12 10.15
N SER A 71 5.44 11.25 10.89
CA SER A 71 4.81 12.53 11.16
C SER A 71 5.63 13.31 12.22
N PRO A 72 5.96 14.60 12.03
CA PRO A 72 6.89 15.36 12.88
C PRO A 72 6.56 15.39 14.38
N SER A 73 5.31 15.12 14.77
CA SER A 73 4.84 15.25 16.15
C SER A 73 5.36 14.17 17.12
N ILE A 74 5.90 13.05 16.62
CA ILE A 74 6.39 11.94 17.48
C ILE A 74 7.89 12.06 17.81
N MET A 75 8.63 12.94 17.12
CA MET A 75 10.07 13.12 17.32
C MET A 75 10.43 14.03 18.52
N LEU A 76 9.45 14.64 19.21
CA LEU A 76 9.70 15.53 20.35
C LEU A 76 9.85 14.83 21.70
N ASN A 77 9.59 13.52 21.81
CA ASN A 77 9.60 12.83 23.11
C ASN A 77 10.89 12.05 23.44
N ASN A 78 11.95 12.17 22.63
CA ASN A 78 13.22 11.47 22.89
C ASN A 78 14.45 12.39 22.96
N ILE A 79 14.25 13.67 23.28
CA ILE A 79 15.35 14.61 23.60
C ILE A 79 15.13 15.18 25.00
N SER A 80 15.05 14.29 25.99
CA SER A 80 15.20 14.63 27.42
C SER A 80 15.48 13.36 28.22
N ALA A 81 16.70 12.86 28.12
CA ALA A 81 17.35 12.01 29.12
C ALA A 81 18.87 12.19 28.99
#